data_AF-A0A839JTI3-F1
#
_entry.id   AF-A0A839JTI3-F1
#
_cell.length_a   1.000
_cell.length_b   1.000
_cell.length_c   1.000
_cell.angle_alpha   90.00
_cell.angle_beta   90.00
_cell.angle_gamma   90.00
#
_symmetry.space_group_name_H-M   'P 1'
#
loop_
_entity.id
_entity.type
_entity.pdbx_description
1 polymer ?
#
loop_
_entity_poly.entity_id
_entity_poly.type
_entity_poly.pdbx_seq_one_letter_code
_entity_poly.pdbx_strand_id
1 'polypeptide(L)'
;MATKKFGSIKEIEYFFEQRRIKNEQSNKNYYKAQSQKYLDKINPKTGILYSYEAKIERYKIANANKIEREKKKAIKAFQEQEKSGFVIAKNGRKVKKQVDVGNNNLTGKITKSKAKQEFQLYSKISRADENGLVREITTGQLVHWRETQGGHYISASVNITCFELNNVWPQFPGSNKIMSMGDQKAETEKVKYRAELIKRIGEEKVNNLEQLAMLSKKGTKVRFGSGFFAELYKKYKALNDEIFAQHPDWSRDKKKDLSWQRWSQQ
;
A
#
# COMPACT_ATOMS: atom_id res chain seq x y z
N MET A 1 -19.50 -6.54 -3.19
CA MET A 1 -20.06 -6.17 -1.86
C MET A 1 -21.33 -5.38 -2.09
N ALA A 2 -22.41 -5.73 -1.41
CA ALA A 2 -23.74 -5.15 -1.61
C ALA A 2 -23.79 -3.66 -1.21
N THR A 3 -24.41 -2.83 -2.04
CA THR A 3 -24.76 -1.43 -1.76
C THR A 3 -25.78 -1.40 -0.62
N LYS A 4 -25.52 -0.60 0.43
CA LYS A 4 -26.46 -0.46 1.54
C LYS A 4 -27.39 0.73 1.30
N LYS A 5 -28.68 0.46 1.39
CA LYS A 5 -29.75 1.44 1.18
C LYS A 5 -30.22 2.02 2.51
N PHE A 6 -30.46 3.32 2.54
CA PHE A 6 -30.93 4.06 3.71
C PHE A 6 -32.25 4.76 3.41
N GLY A 7 -33.18 4.71 4.36
CA GLY A 7 -34.50 5.34 4.30
C GLY A 7 -34.65 6.57 5.23
N SER A 8 -33.66 6.88 6.08
CA SER A 8 -33.65 8.10 6.89
C SER A 8 -32.25 8.56 7.29
N ILE A 9 -32.12 9.83 7.70
CA ILE A 9 -30.90 10.37 8.30
C ILE A 9 -30.51 9.59 9.57
N LYS A 10 -31.48 9.22 10.42
CA LYS A 10 -31.23 8.44 11.64
C LYS A 10 -30.58 7.08 11.34
N GLU A 11 -31.01 6.41 10.27
CA GLU A 11 -30.41 5.14 9.83
C GLU A 11 -28.97 5.32 9.32
N ILE A 12 -28.69 6.44 8.64
CA ILE A 12 -27.34 6.81 8.20
C ILE A 12 -26.44 7.04 9.42
N GLU A 13 -26.88 7.84 10.38
CA GLU A 13 -26.14 8.13 11.61
C GLU A 13 -25.84 6.85 12.41
N TYR A 14 -26.85 6.03 12.63
CA TYR A 14 -26.71 4.75 13.34
C TYR A 14 -25.71 3.83 12.63
N PHE A 15 -25.77 3.72 11.30
CA PHE A 15 -24.84 2.88 10.55
C PHE A 15 -23.39 3.35 10.66
N PHE A 16 -23.14 4.65 10.54
CA PHE A 16 -21.79 5.19 10.65
C PHE A 16 -21.24 5.06 12.08
N GLU A 17 -22.10 5.15 13.11
CA GLU A 17 -21.72 4.93 14.50
C GLU A 17 -21.36 3.45 14.75
N GLN A 18 -22.18 2.50 14.30
CA GLN A 18 -21.86 1.07 14.37
C GLN A 18 -20.56 0.73 13.64
N ARG A 19 -20.31 1.37 12.49
CA ARG A 19 -19.06 1.21 11.73
C ARG A 19 -17.87 1.78 12.48
N ARG A 20 -18.00 2.91 13.17
CA ARG A 20 -16.96 3.51 14.02
C ARG A 20 -16.56 2.53 15.13
N ILE A 21 -17.54 2.05 15.89
CA ILE A 21 -17.34 1.09 17.00
C ILE A 21 -16.65 -0.18 16.49
N LYS A 22 -17.13 -0.76 15.38
CA LYS A 22 -16.53 -1.96 14.79
C LYS A 22 -15.07 -1.75 14.36
N ASN A 23 -14.75 -0.61 13.76
CA ASN A 23 -13.38 -0.27 13.35
C ASN A 23 -12.45 -0.11 14.55
N GLU A 24 -12.92 0.52 15.63
CA GLU A 24 -12.16 0.71 16.87
C GLU A 24 -11.92 -0.63 17.57
N GLN A 25 -12.94 -1.49 17.69
CA GLN A 25 -12.80 -2.80 18.29
C GLN A 25 -11.84 -3.71 17.50
N SER A 26 -11.95 -3.69 16.17
CA SER A 26 -11.05 -4.48 15.29
C SER A 26 -9.60 -4.03 15.44
N ASN A 27 -9.36 -2.72 15.52
CA ASN A 27 -8.01 -2.18 15.70
C ASN A 27 -7.46 -2.45 17.11
N LYS A 28 -8.31 -2.36 18.14
CA LYS A 28 -7.95 -2.77 19.51
C LYS A 28 -7.55 -4.25 19.55
N ASN A 29 -8.30 -5.12 18.88
CA ASN A 29 -7.97 -6.54 18.78
C ASN A 29 -6.65 -6.78 18.04
N TYR A 30 -6.41 -6.06 16.94
CA TYR A 30 -5.15 -6.13 16.19
C TYR A 30 -3.94 -5.77 17.05
N TYR A 31 -4.01 -4.63 17.76
CA TYR A 31 -2.91 -4.21 18.63
C TYR A 31 -2.79 -5.09 19.87
N LYS A 32 -3.88 -5.62 20.45
CA LYS A 32 -3.82 -6.61 21.52
C LYS A 32 -3.08 -7.88 21.08
N ALA A 33 -3.39 -8.40 19.89
CA ALA A 33 -2.72 -9.58 19.34
C ALA A 33 -1.23 -9.32 19.04
N GLN A 34 -0.89 -8.13 18.52
CA GLN A 34 0.50 -7.73 18.34
C GLN A 34 1.22 -7.58 19.68
N SER A 35 0.65 -6.87 20.65
CA SER A 35 1.24 -6.70 21.98
C SER A 35 1.43 -8.04 22.69
N GLN A 36 0.46 -8.96 22.63
CA GLN A 36 0.59 -10.30 23.21
C GLN A 36 1.77 -11.08 22.61
N LYS A 37 2.02 -10.92 21.30
CA LYS A 37 3.18 -11.52 20.62
C LYS A 37 4.54 -10.93 21.08
N TYR A 38 4.54 -9.73 21.67
CA TYR A 38 5.74 -9.05 22.14
C TYR A 38 5.84 -8.95 23.67
N LEU A 39 4.79 -9.29 24.44
CA LEU A 39 4.81 -9.27 25.91
C LEU A 39 5.89 -10.21 26.48
N ASP A 40 6.17 -11.32 25.81
CA ASP A 40 7.25 -12.24 26.17
C ASP A 40 8.67 -11.68 25.90
N LYS A 41 8.78 -10.46 25.33
CA LYS A 41 10.04 -9.85 24.89
C LYS A 41 10.25 -8.42 25.40
N ILE A 42 9.41 -7.90 26.30
CA ILE A 42 9.48 -6.48 26.69
C ILE A 42 10.19 -6.26 28.02
N ASN A 43 11.29 -5.52 27.93
CA ASN A 43 12.02 -4.89 29.02
C ASN A 43 11.23 -3.68 29.55
N PRO A 44 10.90 -3.62 30.86
CA PRO A 44 10.11 -2.53 31.45
C PRO A 44 10.76 -1.13 31.37
N LYS A 45 12.05 -1.03 31.03
CA LYS A 45 12.77 0.26 30.95
C LYS A 45 12.58 1.03 29.62
N THR A 46 12.10 0.43 28.53
CA THR A 46 12.14 1.07 27.18
C THR A 46 10.82 1.67 26.68
N GLY A 47 9.77 1.77 27.49
CA GLY A 47 8.58 2.59 27.16
C GLY A 47 7.71 2.12 25.97
N ILE A 48 7.82 0.86 25.54
CA ILE A 48 7.11 0.33 24.36
C ILE A 48 5.59 0.38 24.54
N LEU A 49 5.06 0.19 25.76
CA LEU A 49 3.62 0.19 26.06
C LEU A 49 2.98 1.58 25.79
N TYR A 50 3.65 2.65 26.21
CA TYR A 50 3.20 4.04 26.04
C TYR A 50 3.07 4.44 24.55
N SER A 51 3.91 3.86 23.69
CA SER A 51 3.88 4.12 22.24
C SER A 51 2.66 3.53 21.54
N TYR A 52 2.06 2.46 22.09
CA TYR A 52 0.89 1.81 21.51
C TYR A 52 -0.42 2.48 21.94
N GLU A 53 -0.54 2.89 23.20
CA GLU A 53 -1.69 3.65 23.69
C GLU A 53 -1.83 4.97 22.92
N ALA A 54 -0.72 5.71 22.74
CA ALA A 54 -0.69 6.92 21.95
C ALA A 54 -1.07 6.68 20.46
N LYS A 55 -0.68 5.54 19.87
CA LYS A 55 -1.10 5.16 18.51
C LYS A 55 -2.59 4.82 18.42
N ILE A 56 -3.14 4.15 19.42
CA ILE A 56 -4.57 3.84 19.49
C ILE A 56 -5.39 5.13 19.59
N GLU A 57 -4.97 6.09 20.42
CA GLU A 57 -5.67 7.38 20.54
C GLU A 57 -5.62 8.19 19.24
N ARG A 58 -4.46 8.27 18.59
CA ARG A 58 -4.34 8.90 17.26
C ARG A 58 -5.25 8.22 16.23
N TYR A 59 -5.38 6.90 16.29
CA TYR A 59 -6.27 6.15 15.41
C TYR A 59 -7.75 6.47 15.69
N LYS A 60 -8.18 6.52 16.96
CA LYS A 60 -9.56 6.86 17.33
C LYS A 60 -9.95 8.21 16.74
N ILE A 61 -9.10 9.23 16.93
CA ILE A 61 -9.31 10.57 16.39
C ILE A 61 -9.39 10.54 14.85
N ALA A 62 -8.45 9.85 14.19
CA ALA A 62 -8.44 9.76 12.73
C ALA A 62 -9.66 9.00 12.18
N ASN A 63 -10.09 7.93 12.85
CA ASN A 63 -11.26 7.14 12.49
C ASN A 63 -12.55 7.94 12.68
N ALA A 64 -12.71 8.62 13.81
CA ALA A 64 -13.85 9.52 14.08
C ALA A 64 -13.94 10.61 12.99
N ASN A 65 -12.83 11.29 12.68
CA ASN A 65 -12.79 12.31 11.63
C ASN A 65 -13.12 11.76 10.23
N LYS A 66 -12.73 10.52 9.94
CA LYS A 66 -13.08 9.87 8.67
C LYS A 66 -14.56 9.52 8.61
N ILE A 67 -15.07 8.88 9.66
CA ILE A 67 -16.48 8.49 9.76
C ILE A 67 -17.38 9.73 9.70
N GLU A 68 -17.03 10.80 10.40
CA GLU A 68 -17.80 12.05 10.41
C GLU A 68 -17.88 12.68 9.01
N ARG A 69 -16.77 12.70 8.26
CA ARG A 69 -16.75 13.18 6.87
C ARG A 69 -17.62 12.33 5.95
N GLU A 70 -17.53 11.00 6.06
CA GLU A 70 -18.35 10.09 5.25
C GLU A 70 -19.85 10.19 5.61
N LYS A 71 -20.17 10.32 6.91
CA LYS A 71 -21.53 10.55 7.42
C LYS A 71 -22.10 11.86 6.87
N LYS A 72 -21.37 12.98 7.00
CA LYS A 72 -21.78 14.28 6.45
C LYS A 72 -22.03 14.23 4.93
N LYS A 73 -21.16 13.52 4.19
CA LYS A 73 -21.35 13.31 2.74
C LYS A 73 -22.62 12.51 2.44
N ALA A 74 -22.90 11.46 3.20
CA ALA A 74 -24.11 10.65 3.04
C ALA A 74 -25.39 11.43 3.40
N ILE A 75 -25.37 12.21 4.49
CA ILE A 75 -26.48 13.08 4.88
C ILE A 75 -26.74 14.15 3.81
N LYS A 76 -25.69 14.80 3.31
CA LYS A 76 -25.82 15.79 2.24
C LYS A 76 -26.45 15.18 0.97
N ALA A 77 -25.98 14.01 0.56
CA ALA A 77 -26.57 13.29 -0.57
C ALA A 77 -28.04 12.92 -0.33
N PHE A 78 -28.38 12.49 0.90
CA PHE A 78 -29.75 12.20 1.29
C PHE A 78 -30.65 13.45 1.22
N GLN A 79 -30.18 14.58 1.74
CA GLN A 79 -30.92 15.85 1.73
C GLN A 79 -31.08 16.43 0.32
N GLU A 80 -30.06 16.37 -0.53
CA GLU A 80 -30.15 16.73 -1.96
C GLU A 80 -31.17 15.84 -2.69
N GLN A 81 -31.22 14.56 -2.30
CA GLN A 81 -32.16 13.59 -2.84
C GLN A 81 -33.60 13.81 -2.34
N GLU A 82 -33.80 14.28 -1.09
CA GLU A 82 -35.12 14.71 -0.58
C GLU A 82 -35.62 15.97 -1.29
N LYS A 83 -34.74 16.96 -1.49
CA LYS A 83 -35.06 18.21 -2.20
C LYS A 83 -35.49 17.99 -3.65
N SER A 84 -35.00 16.93 -4.30
CA SER A 84 -35.36 16.58 -5.69
C SER A 84 -36.70 15.85 -5.83
N GLY A 85 -37.49 15.69 -4.76
CA GLY A 85 -38.85 15.14 -4.80
C GLY A 85 -38.94 13.61 -4.97
N PHE A 86 -40.17 13.09 -4.87
CA PHE A 86 -40.53 11.66 -4.99
C PHE A 86 -40.10 11.06 -6.33
N VAL A 87 -39.67 9.80 -6.32
CA VAL A 87 -39.50 9.01 -7.55
C VAL A 87 -40.76 8.19 -7.76
N ILE A 88 -41.40 8.31 -8.93
CA ILE A 88 -42.49 7.42 -9.34
C ILE A 88 -41.86 6.09 -9.71
N ALA A 89 -42.17 5.02 -8.97
CA ALA A 89 -41.73 3.68 -9.35
C ALA A 89 -42.40 3.25 -10.67
N LYS A 90 -41.80 2.30 -11.41
CA LYS A 90 -42.34 1.80 -12.69
C LYS A 90 -43.81 1.34 -12.65
N ASN A 91 -44.35 1.08 -11.46
CA ASN A 91 -45.73 0.66 -11.20
C ASN A 91 -46.64 1.80 -10.68
N GLY A 92 -46.24 3.07 -10.82
CA GLY A 92 -47.05 4.24 -10.45
C GLY A 92 -47.20 4.50 -8.95
N ARG A 93 -46.64 3.65 -8.08
CA ARG A 93 -46.72 3.85 -6.62
C ARG A 93 -45.67 4.86 -6.14
N LYS A 94 -46.07 5.74 -5.22
CA LYS A 94 -45.15 6.61 -4.47
C LYS A 94 -44.37 5.74 -3.49
N VAL A 95 -43.06 5.61 -3.68
CA VAL A 95 -42.19 4.82 -2.78
C VAL A 95 -41.23 5.75 -2.05
N LYS A 96 -40.91 5.44 -0.77
CA LYS A 96 -39.87 6.16 -0.02
C LYS A 96 -38.53 6.04 -0.76
N LYS A 97 -37.87 7.18 -1.00
CA LYS A 97 -36.65 7.28 -1.79
C LYS A 97 -35.47 6.71 -0.98
N GLN A 98 -34.92 5.59 -1.43
CA GLN A 98 -33.78 4.93 -0.80
C GLN A 98 -32.47 5.55 -1.31
N VAL A 99 -31.52 5.80 -0.41
CA VAL A 99 -30.19 6.30 -0.76
C VAL A 99 -29.20 5.15 -0.74
N ASP A 100 -28.63 4.85 -1.91
CA ASP A 100 -27.48 3.96 -2.02
C ASP A 100 -26.24 4.70 -1.50
N VAL A 101 -25.81 4.41 -0.26
CA VAL A 101 -24.45 4.79 0.15
C VAL A 101 -23.53 3.71 -0.39
N GLY A 102 -23.21 3.85 -1.67
CA GLY A 102 -22.11 3.10 -2.26
C GLY A 102 -20.83 3.36 -1.47
N ASN A 103 -20.04 2.31 -1.25
CA ASN A 103 -18.58 2.50 -1.16
C ASN A 103 -18.20 3.53 -2.22
N ASN A 104 -17.33 4.49 -1.90
CA ASN A 104 -16.70 5.30 -2.94
C ASN A 104 -15.92 4.35 -3.86
N ASN A 105 -16.61 3.65 -4.77
CA ASN A 105 -16.12 3.28 -6.07
C ASN A 105 -16.02 4.60 -6.81
N LEU A 106 -15.07 5.42 -6.38
CA LEU A 106 -14.26 6.16 -7.33
C LEU A 106 -13.82 5.08 -8.31
N THR A 107 -14.49 5.02 -9.45
CA THR A 107 -13.97 4.40 -10.66
C THR A 107 -12.48 4.72 -10.69
N GLY A 108 -11.68 3.65 -10.55
CA GLY A 108 -10.42 3.67 -9.82
C GLY A 108 -9.43 4.71 -10.34
N LYS A 109 -9.42 5.91 -9.78
CA LYS A 109 -8.37 6.89 -10.06
C LYS A 109 -7.04 6.21 -9.71
N ILE A 110 -6.19 6.03 -10.71
CA ILE A 110 -4.87 5.43 -10.50
C ILE A 110 -4.10 6.36 -9.56
N THR A 111 -3.74 5.81 -8.40
CA THR A 111 -2.99 6.53 -7.37
C THR A 111 -1.51 6.20 -7.50
N LYS A 112 -0.65 7.04 -6.89
CA LYS A 112 0.78 6.73 -6.70
C LYS A 112 0.97 5.30 -6.16
N SER A 113 0.11 4.85 -5.24
CA SER A 113 0.20 3.52 -4.64
C SER A 113 0.02 2.40 -5.68
N LYS A 114 -1.01 2.50 -6.53
CA LYS A 114 -1.25 1.51 -7.60
C LYS A 114 -0.13 1.50 -8.64
N ALA A 115 0.33 2.68 -9.06
CA ALA A 115 1.46 2.78 -9.98
C ALA A 115 2.74 2.18 -9.38
N LYS A 116 3.00 2.46 -8.09
CA LYS A 116 4.14 1.91 -7.35
C LYS A 116 4.08 0.39 -7.24
N GLN A 117 2.90 -0.19 -7.03
CA GLN A 117 2.73 -1.64 -6.97
C GLN A 117 3.14 -2.33 -8.27
N GLU A 118 2.67 -1.84 -9.43
CA GLU A 118 3.06 -2.40 -10.73
C GLU A 118 4.55 -2.17 -11.01
N PHE A 119 5.09 -0.99 -10.67
CA PHE A 119 6.51 -0.69 -10.82
C PHE A 119 7.41 -1.60 -9.97
N GLN A 120 7.07 -1.80 -8.69
CA GLN A 120 7.81 -2.69 -7.80
C GLN A 120 7.69 -4.15 -8.24
N LEU A 121 6.55 -4.55 -8.79
CA LEU A 121 6.39 -5.89 -9.37
C LEU A 121 7.32 -6.05 -10.56
N TYR A 122 7.30 -5.11 -11.51
CA TYR A 122 8.16 -5.10 -12.68
C TYR A 122 9.62 -5.20 -12.29
N SER A 123 10.07 -4.36 -11.36
CA SER A 123 11.44 -4.36 -10.88
C SER A 123 11.91 -5.71 -10.35
N LYS A 124 11.00 -6.54 -9.82
CA LYS A 124 11.33 -7.89 -9.35
C LYS A 124 11.32 -8.90 -10.48
N ILE A 125 10.22 -8.99 -11.20
CA ILE A 125 10.01 -10.05 -12.20
C ILE A 125 10.88 -9.86 -13.45
N SER A 126 11.23 -8.61 -13.80
CA SER A 126 12.14 -8.33 -14.91
C SER A 126 13.60 -8.72 -14.63
N ARG A 127 13.90 -9.13 -13.40
CA ARG A 127 15.24 -9.57 -12.94
C ARG A 127 15.21 -11.02 -12.46
N ALA A 128 14.08 -11.68 -12.61
CA ALA A 128 13.96 -13.08 -12.29
C ALA A 128 14.50 -13.92 -13.45
N ASP A 129 15.10 -15.06 -13.14
CA ASP A 129 15.37 -16.09 -14.14
C ASP A 129 14.07 -16.78 -14.56
N GLU A 130 14.15 -17.76 -15.47
CA GLU A 130 13.03 -18.54 -15.98
C GLU A 130 12.21 -19.27 -14.89
N ASN A 131 12.84 -19.60 -13.75
CA ASN A 131 12.23 -20.28 -12.62
C ASN A 131 11.60 -19.29 -11.62
N GLY A 132 11.65 -18.00 -11.91
CA GLY A 132 11.12 -16.97 -11.03
C GLY A 132 12.07 -16.62 -9.89
N LEU A 133 13.33 -17.01 -9.95
CA LEU A 133 14.32 -16.76 -8.90
C LEU A 133 15.02 -15.42 -9.14
N VAL A 134 15.14 -14.65 -8.08
CA VAL A 134 15.80 -13.34 -8.05
C VAL A 134 16.89 -13.35 -6.99
N ARG A 135 18.01 -12.67 -7.30
CA ARG A 135 19.06 -12.43 -6.30
C ARG A 135 18.72 -11.21 -5.46
N GLU A 136 18.42 -11.44 -4.19
CA GLU A 136 18.09 -10.43 -3.20
C GLU A 136 19.28 -9.49 -2.98
N ILE A 137 19.02 -8.18 -2.95
CA ILE A 137 20.05 -7.13 -3.03
C ILE A 137 20.90 -6.95 -1.77
N THR A 138 20.43 -7.39 -0.60
CA THR A 138 21.10 -7.12 0.68
C THR A 138 21.88 -8.33 1.22
N THR A 139 21.34 -9.52 1.00
CA THR A 139 21.83 -10.82 1.44
C THR A 139 22.51 -11.58 0.31
N GLY A 140 22.21 -11.25 -0.95
CA GLY A 140 22.70 -11.99 -2.11
C GLY A 140 22.06 -13.35 -2.31
N GLN A 141 21.06 -13.73 -1.49
CA GLN A 141 20.39 -15.03 -1.60
C GLN A 141 19.56 -15.11 -2.88
N LEU A 142 19.56 -16.28 -3.50
CA LEU A 142 18.71 -16.59 -4.65
C LEU A 142 17.38 -17.15 -4.13
N VAL A 143 16.29 -16.44 -4.38
CA VAL A 143 14.95 -16.77 -3.87
C VAL A 143 13.87 -16.44 -4.88
N HIS A 144 12.70 -17.06 -4.77
CA HIS A 144 11.60 -16.73 -5.67
C HIS A 144 11.12 -15.28 -5.49
N TRP A 145 10.76 -14.59 -6.59
CA TRP A 145 10.36 -13.17 -6.61
C TRP A 145 9.15 -12.83 -5.70
N ARG A 146 8.40 -13.85 -5.27
CA ARG A 146 7.28 -13.72 -4.33
C ARG A 146 7.70 -13.55 -2.88
N GLU A 147 8.89 -14.00 -2.50
CA GLU A 147 9.43 -13.82 -1.14
C GLU A 147 10.01 -12.42 -0.95
N THR A 148 10.27 -11.71 -2.04
CA THR A 148 10.87 -10.39 -2.04
C THR A 148 9.85 -9.27 -2.26
N GLN A 149 10.23 -8.07 -1.82
CA GLN A 149 9.58 -6.79 -2.09
C GLN A 149 10.45 -5.99 -3.06
N GLY A 150 9.89 -4.96 -3.71
CA GLY A 150 10.70 -3.95 -4.39
C GLY A 150 11.29 -3.00 -3.34
N GLY A 151 12.41 -3.40 -2.74
CA GLY A 151 13.15 -2.61 -1.76
C GLY A 151 13.68 -1.33 -2.39
N HIS A 152 13.64 -0.24 -1.64
CA HIS A 152 14.05 1.10 -2.09
C HIS A 152 15.35 1.48 -1.39
N TYR A 153 16.43 1.73 -2.14
CA TYR A 153 17.69 2.21 -1.56
C TYR A 153 17.52 3.61 -0.96
N ILE A 154 17.06 4.54 -1.79
CA ILE A 154 16.56 5.86 -1.41
C ILE A 154 15.06 5.74 -1.14
N SER A 155 14.63 6.22 0.03
CA SER A 155 13.23 6.14 0.50
C SER A 155 12.20 6.54 -0.56
N ALA A 156 11.13 5.75 -0.69
CA ALA A 156 10.02 6.03 -1.59
C ALA A 156 9.24 7.34 -1.28
N SER A 157 9.55 8.01 -0.17
CA SER A 157 9.06 9.37 0.13
C SER A 157 9.74 10.44 -0.74
N VAL A 158 10.94 10.15 -1.25
CA VAL A 158 11.67 10.98 -2.21
C VAL A 158 11.09 10.70 -3.60
N ASN A 159 10.19 11.56 -4.06
CA ASN A 159 9.40 11.34 -5.28
C ASN A 159 10.29 11.12 -6.52
N ILE A 160 11.35 11.92 -6.68
CA ILE A 160 12.21 11.91 -7.88
C ILE A 160 12.89 10.55 -8.10
N THR A 161 13.25 9.83 -7.03
CA THR A 161 13.88 8.50 -7.11
C THR A 161 12.88 7.35 -6.91
N CYS A 162 11.62 7.64 -6.55
CA CYS A 162 10.63 6.63 -6.17
C CYS A 162 10.33 5.61 -7.28
N PHE A 163 10.33 6.08 -8.54
CA PHE A 163 10.04 5.31 -9.75
C PHE A 163 11.28 5.08 -10.63
N GLU A 164 12.46 5.23 -10.05
CA GLU A 164 13.74 5.01 -10.72
C GLU A 164 14.15 3.54 -10.58
N LEU A 165 14.36 2.84 -11.70
CA LEU A 165 14.56 1.39 -11.72
C LEU A 165 15.88 0.98 -11.03
N ASN A 166 16.87 1.86 -11.04
CA ASN A 166 18.13 1.66 -10.33
C ASN A 166 18.00 1.83 -8.81
N ASN A 167 16.93 2.49 -8.34
CA ASN A 167 16.65 2.68 -6.92
C ASN A 167 15.87 1.51 -6.29
N VAL A 168 15.25 0.66 -7.12
CA VAL A 168 14.38 -0.44 -6.66
C VAL A 168 14.94 -1.79 -7.05
N TRP A 169 15.10 -2.66 -6.07
CA TRP A 169 15.61 -4.02 -6.28
C TRP A 169 14.87 -5.05 -5.42
N PRO A 170 14.89 -6.34 -5.81
CA PRO A 170 14.37 -7.41 -4.98
C PRO A 170 15.05 -7.41 -3.60
N GLN A 171 14.25 -7.26 -2.55
CA GLN A 171 14.72 -7.24 -1.17
C GLN A 171 13.80 -8.03 -0.25
N PHE A 172 14.32 -8.73 0.76
CA PHE A 172 13.45 -9.39 1.73
C PHE A 172 12.61 -8.37 2.53
N PRO A 173 11.36 -8.71 2.90
CA PRO A 173 10.54 -7.87 3.77
C PRO A 173 11.22 -7.48 5.08
N GLY A 174 12.05 -8.38 5.64
CA GLY A 174 12.83 -8.14 6.86
C GLY A 174 13.89 -7.06 6.67
N SER A 175 14.78 -7.23 5.68
CA SER A 175 15.83 -6.26 5.34
C SER A 175 15.26 -4.91 4.93
N ASN A 176 14.21 -4.89 4.11
CA ASN A 176 13.53 -3.65 3.71
C ASN A 176 12.91 -2.91 4.91
N LYS A 177 12.38 -3.66 5.89
CA LYS A 177 11.85 -3.08 7.13
C LYS A 177 12.98 -2.47 7.98
N ILE A 178 14.11 -3.17 8.13
CA ILE A 178 15.27 -2.67 8.89
C ILE A 178 15.77 -1.35 8.29
N MET A 179 15.92 -1.26 6.97
CA MET A 179 16.31 -0.02 6.29
C MET A 179 15.39 1.17 6.56
N SER A 180 14.14 0.91 6.95
CA SER A 180 13.14 1.94 7.26
C SER A 180 13.14 2.39 8.73
N MET A 181 13.91 1.74 9.63
CA MET A 181 13.86 2.00 11.08
C MET A 181 14.69 3.20 11.55
N GLY A 182 15.64 3.69 10.74
CA GLY A 182 16.42 4.90 11.04
C GLY A 182 17.38 4.76 12.22
N ASP A 183 17.71 3.54 12.62
CA ASP A 183 18.66 3.22 13.69
C ASP A 183 20.02 2.75 13.12
N GLN A 184 20.97 2.41 13.98
CA GLN A 184 22.29 1.91 13.56
C GLN A 184 22.19 0.67 12.65
N LYS A 185 21.18 -0.19 12.85
CA LYS A 185 20.96 -1.38 12.01
C LYS A 185 20.52 -1.00 10.61
N ALA A 186 19.71 0.05 10.47
CA ALA A 186 19.33 0.60 9.18
C ALA A 186 20.55 1.07 8.37
N GLU A 187 21.54 1.71 9.01
CA GLU A 187 22.76 2.16 8.35
C GLU A 187 23.63 0.98 7.88
N THR A 188 23.83 -0.03 8.73
CA THR A 188 24.54 -1.25 8.32
C THR A 188 23.88 -1.94 7.11
N GLU A 189 22.55 -2.02 7.11
CA GLU A 189 21.81 -2.64 6.02
C GLU A 189 21.85 -1.81 4.73
N LYS A 190 21.83 -0.48 4.83
CA LYS A 190 22.03 0.44 3.70
C LYS A 190 23.42 0.30 3.09
N VAL A 191 24.47 0.14 3.91
CA VAL A 191 25.85 -0.05 3.41
C VAL A 191 25.94 -1.32 2.57
N LYS A 192 25.34 -2.42 3.03
CA LYS A 192 25.26 -3.67 2.24
C LYS A 192 24.53 -3.45 0.92
N TYR A 193 23.36 -2.80 0.98
CA TYR A 193 22.58 -2.48 -0.22
C TYR A 193 23.40 -1.63 -1.20
N ARG A 194 24.07 -0.57 -0.73
CA ARG A 194 24.92 0.30 -1.55
C ARG A 194 26.06 -0.46 -2.19
N ALA A 195 26.77 -1.29 -1.43
CA ALA A 195 27.88 -2.09 -1.94
C ALA A 195 27.43 -3.03 -3.06
N GLU A 196 26.28 -3.68 -2.90
CA GLU A 196 25.73 -4.56 -3.93
C GLU A 196 25.18 -3.76 -5.14
N LEU A 197 24.58 -2.60 -4.92
CA LEU A 197 24.18 -1.69 -5.99
C LEU A 197 25.39 -1.30 -6.85
N ILE A 198 26.51 -0.91 -6.24
CA ILE A 198 27.72 -0.53 -6.96
C ILE A 198 28.19 -1.66 -7.87
N LYS A 199 28.18 -2.91 -7.38
CA LYS A 199 28.52 -4.07 -8.21
C LYS A 199 27.59 -4.27 -9.40
N ARG A 200 26.30 -3.95 -9.25
CA ARG A 200 25.28 -4.21 -10.29
C ARG A 200 25.15 -3.11 -11.32
N ILE A 201 25.25 -1.84 -10.92
CA ILE A 201 25.00 -0.69 -11.79
C ILE A 201 26.18 0.28 -11.93
N GLY A 202 27.27 0.03 -11.22
CA GLY A 202 28.44 0.91 -11.17
C GLY A 202 28.26 2.05 -10.17
N GLU A 203 29.39 2.55 -9.65
CA GLU A 203 29.42 3.61 -8.66
C GLU A 203 28.84 4.94 -9.16
N GLU A 204 29.09 5.27 -10.43
CA GLU A 204 28.57 6.50 -11.05
C GLU A 204 27.04 6.60 -10.95
N LYS A 205 26.32 5.52 -11.30
CA LYS A 205 24.85 5.50 -11.24
C LYS A 205 24.33 5.58 -9.81
N VAL A 206 25.04 4.98 -8.85
CA VAL A 206 24.69 5.09 -7.42
C VAL A 206 24.87 6.52 -6.93
N ASN A 207 25.99 7.15 -7.27
CA ASN A 207 26.25 8.54 -6.91
C ASN A 207 25.21 9.49 -7.53
N ASN A 208 24.80 9.26 -8.79
CA ASN A 208 23.72 10.01 -9.43
C ASN A 208 22.39 9.88 -8.67
N LEU A 209 22.02 8.68 -8.18
CA LEU A 209 20.83 8.49 -7.35
C LEU A 209 20.88 9.29 -6.04
N GLU A 210 22.04 9.27 -5.37
CA GLU A 210 22.27 9.99 -4.12
C GLU A 210 22.21 11.51 -4.32
N GLN A 211 22.79 12.01 -5.42
CA GLN A 211 22.72 13.42 -5.82
C GLN A 211 21.26 13.85 -6.09
N LEU A 212 20.50 13.07 -6.87
CA LEU A 212 19.08 13.35 -7.11
C LEU A 212 18.28 13.43 -5.80
N ALA A 213 18.55 12.52 -4.85
CA ALA A 213 17.93 12.54 -3.54
C ALA A 213 18.31 13.79 -2.73
N MET A 214 19.58 14.22 -2.81
CA MET A 214 20.07 15.42 -2.12
C MET A 214 19.44 16.70 -2.67
N LEU A 215 19.33 16.82 -4.00
CA LEU A 215 18.68 17.96 -4.66
C LEU A 215 17.20 18.09 -4.25
N SER A 216 16.50 16.96 -4.11
CA SER A 216 15.11 16.94 -3.63
C SER A 216 14.97 17.45 -2.18
N LYS A 217 16.01 17.37 -1.34
CA LYS A 217 15.98 17.86 0.05
C LYS A 217 16.26 19.35 0.15
N LYS A 218 17.03 19.94 -0.78
CA LYS A 218 17.53 21.32 -0.71
C LYS A 218 16.57 22.43 -1.18
N GLY A 219 15.36 22.12 -1.65
CA GLY A 219 14.40 23.20 -1.93
C GLY A 219 13.19 22.85 -2.79
N THR A 220 13.23 21.75 -3.57
CA THR A 220 12.16 21.46 -4.54
C THR A 220 11.57 20.08 -4.30
N LYS A 221 10.44 20.03 -3.58
CA LYS A 221 9.60 18.82 -3.54
C LYS A 221 8.94 18.65 -4.90
N VAL A 222 9.52 17.81 -5.75
CA VAL A 222 8.90 17.43 -7.04
C VAL A 222 7.53 16.80 -6.77
N ARG A 223 6.47 17.43 -7.29
CA ARG A 223 5.09 16.93 -7.23
C ARG A 223 4.71 16.43 -8.61
N PHE A 224 4.34 15.16 -8.69
CA PHE A 224 3.78 14.59 -9.91
C PHE A 224 2.26 14.72 -9.91
N GLY A 225 1.69 15.12 -11.04
CA GLY A 225 0.24 15.16 -11.25
C GLY A 225 -0.39 13.77 -11.34
N SER A 226 -1.72 13.68 -11.30
CA SER A 226 -2.39 12.37 -11.40
C SER A 226 -2.24 11.69 -12.77
N GLY A 227 -2.02 12.45 -13.85
CA GLY A 227 -1.76 11.92 -15.19
C GLY A 227 -0.49 11.06 -15.23
N PHE A 228 0.59 11.55 -14.63
CA PHE A 228 1.88 10.85 -14.52
C PHE A 228 1.74 9.46 -13.90
N PHE A 229 0.97 9.32 -12.80
CA PHE A 229 0.77 8.01 -12.18
C PHE A 229 -0.10 7.07 -13.04
N ALA A 230 -1.05 7.61 -13.81
CA ALA A 230 -1.85 6.82 -14.73
C ALA A 230 -0.98 6.26 -15.87
N GLU A 231 -0.07 7.07 -16.41
CA GLU A 231 0.88 6.66 -17.45
C GLU A 231 1.85 5.59 -16.93
N LEU A 232 2.46 5.81 -15.76
CA LEU A 232 3.36 4.81 -15.15
C LEU A 232 2.65 3.49 -14.88
N TYR A 233 1.41 3.54 -14.37
CA TYR A 233 0.63 2.33 -14.14
C TYR A 233 0.38 1.58 -15.45
N LYS A 234 -0.07 2.27 -16.51
CA LYS A 234 -0.29 1.64 -17.82
C LYS A 234 0.99 1.01 -18.36
N LYS A 235 2.11 1.75 -18.31
CA LYS A 235 3.43 1.27 -18.77
C LYS A 235 3.84 -0.01 -18.05
N TYR A 236 3.94 0.03 -16.71
CA TYR A 236 4.45 -1.12 -15.96
C TYR A 236 3.45 -2.26 -15.90
N LYS A 237 2.15 -1.99 -15.97
CA LYS A 237 1.15 -3.05 -16.11
C LYS A 237 1.36 -3.82 -17.41
N ALA A 238 1.52 -3.11 -18.54
CA ALA A 238 1.75 -3.75 -19.83
C ALA A 238 3.04 -4.59 -19.83
N LEU A 239 4.15 -4.03 -19.32
CA LEU A 239 5.42 -4.76 -19.20
C LEU A 239 5.31 -5.99 -18.29
N ASN A 240 4.58 -5.88 -17.17
CA ASN A 240 4.34 -7.02 -16.30
C ASN A 240 3.53 -8.09 -17.01
N ASP A 241 2.45 -7.70 -17.69
CA ASP A 241 1.58 -8.63 -18.41
C ASP A 241 2.34 -9.35 -19.53
N GLU A 242 3.28 -8.66 -20.21
CA GLU A 242 4.18 -9.26 -21.20
C GLU A 242 5.11 -10.32 -20.58
N ILE A 243 5.73 -10.02 -19.44
CA ILE A 243 6.56 -10.99 -18.71
C ILE A 243 5.71 -12.20 -18.29
N PHE A 244 4.51 -11.99 -17.73
CA PHE A 244 3.63 -13.12 -17.38
C PHE A 244 3.18 -13.92 -18.60
N ALA A 245 3.04 -13.31 -19.78
CA ALA A 245 2.73 -14.03 -21.01
C ALA A 245 3.91 -14.91 -21.49
N GLN A 246 5.15 -14.47 -21.26
CA GLN A 246 6.37 -15.22 -21.58
C GLN A 246 6.65 -16.36 -20.60
N HIS A 247 6.09 -16.31 -19.39
CA HIS A 247 6.24 -17.33 -18.36
C HIS A 247 4.87 -17.93 -17.95
N PRO A 248 4.34 -18.91 -18.71
CA PRO A 248 3.00 -19.47 -18.47
C PRO A 248 2.80 -20.09 -17.09
N ASP A 249 3.88 -20.56 -16.46
CA ASP A 249 3.87 -21.13 -15.11
C ASP A 249 3.78 -20.07 -14.00
N TRP A 250 3.99 -18.79 -14.33
CA TRP A 250 3.90 -17.70 -13.38
C TRP A 250 2.49 -17.14 -13.38
N SER A 251 2.03 -16.70 -12.21
CA SER A 251 0.72 -16.06 -12.11
C SER A 251 0.81 -14.80 -11.28
N ARG A 252 -0.17 -13.91 -11.39
CA ARG A 252 -0.37 -12.86 -10.37
C ARG A 252 -0.99 -13.46 -9.10
N ASP A 253 -1.82 -14.49 -9.24
CA ASP A 253 -2.43 -15.21 -8.12
C ASP A 253 -1.47 -16.26 -7.56
N LYS A 254 -1.07 -16.09 -6.29
CA LYS A 254 -0.15 -17.00 -5.59
C LYS A 254 -0.61 -18.46 -5.64
N LYS A 255 -1.91 -18.72 -5.63
CA LYS A 255 -2.44 -20.09 -5.66
C LYS A 255 -2.33 -20.74 -7.03
N LYS A 256 -2.23 -19.95 -8.10
CA LYS A 256 -2.16 -20.42 -9.49
C LYS A 256 -0.75 -20.36 -10.08
N ASP A 257 0.21 -19.94 -9.26
CA ASP A 257 1.59 -19.76 -9.66
C ASP A 257 2.36 -21.06 -9.45
N LEU A 258 2.61 -21.77 -10.55
CA LEU A 258 3.24 -23.09 -10.53
C LEU A 258 4.73 -22.99 -10.19
N SER A 259 5.43 -21.95 -10.63
CA SER A 259 6.83 -21.74 -10.25
C SER A 259 6.97 -21.54 -8.75
N TRP A 260 6.04 -20.80 -8.14
CA TRP A 260 5.97 -20.65 -6.69
C TRP A 260 5.65 -21.95 -5.97
N GLN A 261 4.69 -22.73 -6.47
CA GLN A 261 4.33 -24.01 -5.85
C GLN A 261 5.54 -24.95 -5.80
N ARG A 262 6.29 -25.07 -6.91
CA ARG A 262 7.53 -25.86 -7.00
C ARG A 262 8.58 -25.37 -6.01
N TRP A 263 8.81 -24.06 -5.94
CA TRP A 263 9.74 -23.46 -4.97
C TRP A 263 9.36 -23.77 -3.52
N SER A 264 8.07 -23.62 -3.17
CA SER A 264 7.62 -23.77 -1.78
C SER A 264 7.60 -25.21 -1.24
N GLN A 265 7.85 -26.20 -2.10
CA GLN A 265 7.92 -27.62 -1.75
C GLN A 265 9.37 -28.09 -1.51
N GLN A 266 10.36 -27.26 -1.81
CA GLN A 266 11.78 -27.47 -1.49
C GLN A 266 12.09 -26.97 -0.08
#